data_AF-A0A4Q3W4R9-F1
#
_entry.id   AF-A0A4Q3W4R9-F1
#
_cell.length_a   1.000
_cell.length_b   1.000
_cell.length_c   1.000
_cell.angle_alpha   90.00
_cell.angle_beta   90.00
_cell.angle_gamma   90.00
#
_symmetry.space_group_name_H-M   'P 1'
#
loop_
_entity.id
_entity.type
_entity.pdbx_description
1 polymer ?
#
loop_
_entity_poly.entity_id
_entity_poly.type
_entity_poly.pdbx_seq_one_letter_code
_entity_poly.pdbx_strand_id
1 'polypeptide(L)'
;MSFSLYTSNSLEGLAQKLTENLQETRDVFQPQFIVTQTEGMTNWLKFQLAERMGIAANCRFRQPNDVILHIYELLGGERSSLLSTQQVKWLLYELLGEEAFGQKFGAIKAYFGEDAVKRLGLAEKTADLFDQYQIYRPEMIEEWNHERGEPEEWQAFLWKRAKEKAGISLPDKTLIGKYIREGLLTKEGQQAIQKISSIHFFGLSILTAYHLQLLSEAANYIDIHFHLHDALCNFKRTEE
;
A
#
# COMPACT_ATOMS: atom_id res chain seq x y z
N MET A 1 5.56 -0.11 -22.61
CA MET A 1 4.85 -0.88 -21.57
C MET A 1 3.41 -0.43 -21.53
N SER A 2 2.52 -1.28 -21.02
CA SER A 2 1.08 -1.17 -21.17
C SER A 2 0.34 -1.35 -19.85
N PHE A 3 -0.72 -0.57 -19.68
CA PHE A 3 -1.75 -0.80 -18.67
C PHE A 3 -2.87 -1.60 -19.35
N SER A 4 -3.08 -2.84 -18.93
CA SER A 4 -4.06 -3.75 -19.53
C SER A 4 -5.17 -4.09 -18.54
N LEU A 5 -6.42 -4.04 -18.99
CA LEU A 5 -7.59 -4.38 -18.19
C LEU A 5 -8.36 -5.55 -18.81
N TYR A 6 -8.54 -6.61 -18.02
CA TYR A 6 -9.33 -7.79 -18.34
C TYR A 6 -10.52 -7.84 -17.36
N THR A 7 -11.73 -7.85 -17.89
CA THR A 7 -12.96 -7.94 -17.11
C THR A 7 -13.69 -9.24 -17.43
N SER A 8 -14.32 -9.84 -16.42
CA SER A 8 -15.17 -11.02 -16.58
C SER A 8 -16.10 -11.18 -15.37
N ASN A 9 -17.24 -11.83 -15.57
CA ASN A 9 -18.17 -12.22 -14.52
C ASN A 9 -17.86 -13.60 -13.90
N SER A 10 -16.78 -14.26 -14.32
CA SER A 10 -16.30 -15.52 -13.76
C SER A 10 -14.84 -15.39 -13.36
N LEU A 11 -14.55 -15.72 -12.10
CA LEU A 11 -13.19 -15.78 -11.57
C LEU A 11 -12.38 -16.85 -12.28
N GLU A 12 -12.98 -17.99 -12.63
CA GLU A 12 -12.34 -19.06 -13.38
C GLU A 12 -11.91 -18.59 -14.77
N GLY A 13 -12.76 -17.81 -15.44
CA GLY A 13 -12.42 -17.17 -16.73
C GLY A 13 -11.25 -16.18 -16.60
N LEU A 14 -11.22 -15.39 -15.53
CA LEU A 14 -10.06 -14.51 -15.25
C LEU A 14 -8.81 -15.33 -14.95
N ALA A 15 -8.92 -16.41 -14.17
CA ALA A 15 -7.78 -17.27 -13.84
C ALA A 15 -7.22 -17.95 -15.09
N GLN A 16 -8.08 -18.34 -16.02
CA GLN A 16 -7.66 -18.80 -17.34
C GLN A 16 -6.90 -17.69 -18.08
N LYS A 17 -7.45 -16.48 -18.14
CA LYS A 17 -6.79 -15.37 -18.83
C LYS A 17 -5.44 -15.01 -18.21
N LEU A 18 -5.35 -15.02 -16.88
CA LEU A 18 -4.09 -14.87 -16.17
C LEU A 18 -3.10 -15.96 -16.58
N THR A 19 -3.52 -17.21 -16.63
CA THR A 19 -2.67 -18.34 -17.03
C THR A 19 -2.10 -18.16 -18.44
N GLU A 20 -2.92 -17.74 -19.40
CA GLU A 20 -2.49 -17.44 -20.77
C GLU A 20 -1.41 -16.36 -20.78
N ASN A 21 -1.63 -15.25 -20.08
CA ASN A 21 -0.66 -14.15 -20.01
C ASN A 21 0.67 -14.58 -19.34
N LEU A 22 0.60 -15.43 -18.30
CA LEU A 22 1.79 -15.95 -17.63
C LEU A 22 2.59 -16.91 -18.54
N GLN A 23 1.93 -17.67 -19.41
CA GLN A 23 2.59 -18.58 -20.37
C GLN A 23 3.23 -17.84 -21.54
N GLU A 24 2.72 -16.67 -21.94
CA GLU A 24 3.36 -15.80 -22.93
C GLU A 24 4.71 -15.26 -22.43
N THR A 25 4.86 -15.13 -21.10
CA THR A 25 6.10 -14.69 -20.47
C THR A 25 7.14 -15.82 -20.50
N ARG A 26 8.26 -15.60 -21.21
CA ARG A 26 9.19 -16.69 -21.58
C ARG A 26 10.29 -17.03 -20.57
N ASP A 27 10.60 -16.14 -19.63
CA ASP A 27 11.71 -16.37 -18.68
C ASP A 27 11.22 -17.05 -17.40
N VAL A 28 11.58 -18.32 -17.23
CA VAL A 28 11.21 -19.15 -16.06
C VAL A 28 11.89 -18.73 -14.77
N PHE A 29 13.00 -17.97 -14.85
CA PHE A 29 13.73 -17.51 -13.67
C PHE A 29 13.22 -16.15 -13.16
N GLN A 30 12.47 -15.41 -13.98
CA GLN A 30 11.84 -14.17 -13.53
C GLN A 30 10.60 -14.49 -12.69
N PRO A 31 10.50 -13.94 -11.47
CA PRO A 31 9.33 -14.15 -10.63
C PRO A 31 8.10 -13.46 -11.23
N GLN A 32 6.97 -14.17 -11.21
CA GLN A 32 5.68 -13.64 -11.66
C GLN A 32 4.97 -12.96 -10.49
N PHE A 33 4.79 -11.64 -10.54
CA PHE A 33 4.14 -10.90 -9.45
C PHE A 33 2.63 -10.91 -9.61
N ILE A 34 1.94 -11.42 -8.59
CA ILE A 34 0.49 -11.51 -8.55
C ILE A 34 -0.02 -10.84 -7.28
N VAL A 35 -0.97 -9.92 -7.43
CA VAL A 35 -1.51 -9.12 -6.35
C VAL A 35 -2.93 -9.57 -6.07
N THR A 36 -3.19 -10.01 -4.85
CA THR A 36 -4.51 -10.51 -4.41
C THR A 36 -4.88 -9.90 -3.07
N GLN A 37 -6.18 -9.72 -2.79
CA GLN A 37 -6.63 -9.04 -1.57
C GLN A 37 -6.68 -9.94 -0.34
N THR A 38 -6.98 -11.23 -0.50
CA THR A 38 -7.18 -12.16 0.61
C THR A 38 -6.34 -13.42 0.43
N GLU A 39 -5.96 -14.03 1.55
CA GLU A 39 -5.23 -15.30 1.54
C GLU A 39 -6.05 -16.43 0.89
N GLY A 40 -7.38 -16.42 1.08
CA GLY A 40 -8.29 -17.34 0.39
C GLY A 40 -8.17 -17.24 -1.13
N MET A 41 -8.17 -16.02 -1.67
CA MET A 41 -7.97 -15.78 -3.10
C MET A 41 -6.57 -16.21 -3.56
N THR A 42 -5.53 -15.91 -2.77
CA THR A 42 -4.17 -16.38 -3.04
C THR A 42 -4.11 -17.90 -3.17
N ASN A 43 -4.66 -18.63 -2.22
CA ASN A 43 -4.59 -20.09 -2.20
C ASN A 43 -5.44 -20.69 -3.32
N TRP A 44 -6.65 -20.18 -3.55
CA TRP A 44 -7.49 -20.59 -4.67
C TRP A 44 -6.77 -20.40 -6.02
N LEU A 45 -6.14 -19.24 -6.22
CA LEU A 45 -5.45 -18.95 -7.48
C LEU A 45 -4.22 -19.84 -7.68
N LYS A 46 -3.46 -20.16 -6.62
CA LYS A 46 -2.37 -21.14 -6.69
C LYS A 46 -2.85 -22.50 -7.19
N PHE A 47 -3.99 -22.99 -6.68
CA PHE A 47 -4.58 -24.25 -7.15
C PHE A 47 -5.01 -24.16 -8.61
N GLN A 48 -5.69 -23.08 -9.00
CA GLN A 48 -6.11 -22.87 -10.39
C GLN A 48 -4.93 -22.81 -11.37
N LEU A 49 -3.85 -22.12 -11.01
CA LEU A 49 -2.64 -22.06 -11.82
C LEU A 49 -1.97 -23.43 -11.92
N ALA A 50 -1.85 -24.16 -10.80
CA ALA A 50 -1.24 -25.48 -10.78
C ALA A 50 -2.04 -26.52 -11.59
N GLU A 51 -3.37 -26.49 -11.50
CA GLU A 51 -4.24 -27.38 -12.26
C GLU A 51 -4.11 -27.16 -13.78
N ARG A 52 -3.98 -25.90 -14.21
CA ARG A 52 -3.94 -25.53 -15.64
C ARG A 52 -2.55 -25.62 -16.25
N MET A 53 -1.50 -25.26 -15.50
CA MET A 53 -0.12 -25.27 -15.98
C MET A 53 0.64 -26.55 -15.60
N GLY A 54 0.02 -27.44 -14.80
CA GLY A 54 0.66 -28.60 -14.18
C GLY A 54 1.47 -28.26 -12.91
N ILE A 55 2.02 -27.04 -12.82
CA ILE A 55 2.72 -26.52 -11.64
C ILE A 55 2.59 -25.00 -11.56
N ALA A 56 2.38 -24.47 -10.36
CA ALA A 56 2.49 -23.04 -10.07
C ALA A 56 3.82 -22.76 -9.36
N ALA A 57 4.85 -22.37 -10.11
CA ALA A 57 6.20 -22.09 -9.60
C ALA A 57 6.59 -20.62 -9.78
N ASN A 58 7.54 -20.16 -8.97
CA ASN A 58 8.11 -18.80 -9.01
C ASN A 58 7.10 -17.63 -8.99
N CYS A 59 5.87 -17.88 -8.52
CA CYS A 59 4.86 -16.83 -8.35
C CYS A 59 5.07 -16.12 -7.00
N ARG A 60 5.07 -14.78 -7.02
CA ARG A 60 5.18 -13.92 -5.85
C ARG A 60 3.84 -13.24 -5.59
N PHE A 61 3.09 -13.83 -4.67
CA PHE A 61 1.82 -13.28 -4.20
C PHE A 61 2.06 -12.14 -3.21
N ARG A 62 1.43 -10.99 -3.45
CA ARG A 62 1.59 -9.76 -2.66
C ARG A 62 0.25 -9.07 -2.42
N GLN A 63 0.20 -8.22 -1.39
CA GLN A 63 -0.88 -7.26 -1.20
C GLN A 63 -0.61 -5.96 -1.97
N PRO A 64 -1.62 -5.12 -2.25
CA PRO A 64 -1.43 -3.85 -2.96
C PRO A 64 -0.34 -2.94 -2.35
N ASN A 65 -0.35 -2.76 -1.02
CA ASN A 65 0.67 -1.96 -0.32
C ASN A 65 2.08 -2.58 -0.45
N ASP A 66 2.19 -3.91 -0.47
CA ASP A 66 3.50 -4.58 -0.61
C ASP A 66 4.14 -4.32 -1.96
N VAL A 67 3.34 -4.14 -3.01
CA VAL A 67 3.85 -3.81 -4.35
C VAL A 67 4.44 -2.41 -4.37
N ILE A 68 3.75 -1.44 -3.75
CA ILE A 68 4.25 -0.07 -3.63
C ILE A 68 5.57 -0.05 -2.85
N LEU A 69 5.62 -0.77 -1.72
CA LEU A 69 6.85 -0.90 -0.94
C LEU A 69 7.96 -1.62 -1.72
N HIS A 70 7.62 -2.60 -2.56
CA HIS A 70 8.62 -3.29 -3.38
C HIS A 70 9.21 -2.36 -4.45
N ILE A 71 8.39 -1.52 -5.09
CA ILE A 71 8.86 -0.49 -6.01
C ILE A 71 9.75 0.51 -5.27
N TYR A 72 9.34 0.94 -4.07
CA TYR A 72 10.15 1.81 -3.21
C TYR A 72 11.53 1.19 -2.91
N GLU A 73 11.60 -0.09 -2.56
CA GLU A 73 12.85 -0.82 -2.33
C GLU A 73 13.75 -0.86 -3.57
N LEU A 74 13.18 -1.15 -4.74
CA LEU A 74 13.94 -1.19 -5.99
C LEU A 74 14.56 0.16 -6.35
N LEU A 75 13.89 1.25 -5.97
CA LEU A 75 14.37 2.61 -6.18
C LEU A 75 15.38 3.08 -5.12
N GLY A 76 15.74 2.22 -4.15
CA GLY A 76 16.75 2.51 -3.13
C GLY A 76 16.19 2.81 -1.75
N GLY A 77 14.87 2.67 -1.54
CA GLY A 77 14.22 2.84 -0.26
C GLY A 77 14.50 1.69 0.72
N GLU A 78 14.69 1.99 2.00
CA GLU A 78 14.96 0.97 3.02
C GLU A 78 13.68 0.51 3.73
N ARG A 79 13.03 -0.56 3.25
CA ARG A 79 11.79 -1.08 3.88
C ARG A 79 12.00 -1.55 5.32
N SER A 80 13.15 -2.15 5.64
CA SER A 80 13.46 -2.63 7.01
C SER A 80 13.50 -1.50 8.03
N SER A 81 13.69 -0.25 7.57
CA SER A 81 13.64 0.91 8.43
C SER A 81 12.22 1.30 8.83
N LEU A 82 11.18 0.87 8.08
CA LEU A 82 9.80 1.27 8.30
C LEU A 82 9.15 0.52 9.47
N LEU A 83 8.49 1.26 10.35
CA LEU A 83 7.70 0.71 11.45
C LEU A 83 6.47 -0.02 10.89
N SER A 84 6.21 -1.20 11.43
CA SER A 84 4.94 -1.89 11.24
C SER A 84 3.79 -1.14 11.92
N THR A 85 2.55 -1.39 11.48
CA THR A 85 1.35 -0.85 12.13
C THR A 85 1.33 -1.14 13.63
N GLN A 86 1.80 -2.32 14.05
CA GLN A 86 1.90 -2.66 15.48
C GLN A 86 2.91 -1.79 16.23
N GLN A 87 4.07 -1.51 15.62
CA GLN A 87 5.07 -0.63 16.22
C GLN A 87 4.58 0.83 16.30
N VAL A 88 3.86 1.31 15.27
CA VAL A 88 3.23 2.64 15.32
C VAL A 88 2.22 2.73 16.46
N LYS A 89 1.39 1.70 16.68
CA LYS A 89 0.46 1.66 17.82
C LYS A 89 1.19 1.79 19.17
N TRP A 90 2.28 1.05 19.36
CA TRP A 90 3.08 1.15 20.58
C TRP A 90 3.77 2.50 20.74
N LEU A 91 4.29 3.06 19.64
CA LEU A 91 4.85 4.40 19.63
C LEU A 91 3.81 5.44 20.09
N LEU A 92 2.60 5.39 19.54
CA LEU A 92 1.51 6.30 19.94
C LEU A 92 1.07 6.08 21.38
N TYR A 93 1.05 4.84 21.86
CA TYR A 93 0.76 4.52 23.25
C TYR A 93 1.75 5.18 24.22
N GLU A 94 3.05 5.13 23.89
CA GLU A 94 4.08 5.83 24.65
C GLU A 94 3.88 7.35 24.61
N LEU A 95 3.67 7.92 23.42
CA LEU A 95 3.49 9.37 23.23
C LEU A 95 2.26 9.91 23.97
N LEU A 96 1.14 9.17 23.97
CA LEU A 96 -0.05 9.50 24.76
C LEU A 96 0.23 9.50 26.27
N GLY A 97 1.24 8.75 26.71
CA GLY A 97 1.68 8.67 28.10
C GLY A 97 2.62 9.79 28.54
N GLU A 98 3.14 10.59 27.61
CA GLU A 98 4.11 11.65 27.94
C GLU A 98 3.43 12.80 28.70
N GLU A 99 4.15 13.37 29.66
CA GLU A 99 3.65 14.49 30.47
C GLU A 99 3.33 15.71 29.60
N ALA A 100 4.15 15.98 28.59
CA ALA A 100 3.92 17.06 27.63
C ALA A 100 2.57 16.93 26.90
N PHE A 101 2.17 15.70 26.54
CA PHE A 101 0.86 15.46 25.93
C PHE A 101 -0.27 15.76 26.92
N GLY A 102 -0.13 15.29 28.17
CA GLY A 102 -1.12 15.53 29.22
C GLY A 102 -1.31 17.00 29.61
N GLN A 103 -0.21 17.76 29.66
CA GLN A 103 -0.24 19.19 29.97
C GLN A 103 -0.95 20.00 28.87
N LYS A 104 -0.71 19.66 27.60
CA LYS A 104 -1.31 20.37 26.46
C LYS A 104 -2.75 19.93 26.16
N PHE A 105 -3.04 18.64 26.30
CA PHE A 105 -4.31 18.03 25.91
C PHE A 105 -5.02 17.33 27.08
N GLY A 106 -5.23 18.09 28.17
CA GLY A 106 -5.81 17.58 29.41
C GLY A 106 -7.17 16.89 29.23
N ALA A 107 -8.01 17.35 28.30
CA ALA A 107 -9.31 16.72 28.00
C ALA A 107 -9.16 15.29 27.45
N ILE A 108 -8.15 15.05 26.60
CA ILE A 108 -7.86 13.72 26.05
C ILE A 108 -7.20 12.83 27.11
N LYS A 109 -6.27 13.38 27.90
CA LYS A 109 -5.69 12.66 29.05
C LYS A 109 -6.74 12.26 30.08
N ALA A 110 -7.78 13.07 30.29
CA ALA A 110 -8.89 12.75 31.18
C ALA A 110 -9.72 11.54 30.71
N TYR A 111 -9.81 11.28 29.39
CA TYR A 111 -10.55 10.13 28.85
C TYR A 111 -9.98 8.79 29.29
N PHE A 112 -8.64 8.63 29.18
CA PHE A 112 -7.99 7.38 29.57
C PHE A 112 -7.47 7.41 31.02
N GLY A 113 -7.22 8.57 31.62
CA GLY A 113 -6.70 8.68 32.98
C GLY A 113 -5.42 7.86 33.16
N GLU A 114 -5.45 6.94 34.13
CA GLU A 114 -4.40 5.94 34.39
C GLU A 114 -4.76 4.53 33.87
N ASP A 115 -5.86 4.40 33.11
CA ASP A 115 -6.31 3.14 32.52
C ASP A 115 -5.49 2.81 31.27
N ALA A 116 -4.58 1.85 31.42
CA ALA A 116 -3.72 1.36 30.36
C ALA A 116 -4.50 0.78 29.16
N VAL A 117 -5.67 0.17 29.40
CA VAL A 117 -6.48 -0.45 28.34
C VAL A 117 -7.13 0.63 27.49
N LYS A 118 -7.67 1.69 28.12
CA LYS A 118 -8.23 2.83 27.38
C LYS A 118 -7.16 3.58 26.60
N ARG A 119 -5.96 3.75 27.16
CA ARG A 119 -4.84 4.38 26.45
C ARG A 119 -4.44 3.56 25.23
N LEU A 120 -4.36 2.23 25.37
CA LEU A 120 -4.06 1.33 24.26
C LEU A 120 -5.14 1.40 23.17
N GLY A 121 -6.43 1.33 23.54
CA GLY A 121 -7.53 1.46 22.58
C GLY A 121 -7.52 2.79 21.83
N LEU A 122 -7.16 3.90 22.49
CA LEU A 122 -7.00 5.20 21.83
C LEU A 122 -5.80 5.20 20.88
N ALA A 123 -4.66 4.62 21.28
CA ALA A 123 -3.49 4.50 20.42
C ALA A 123 -3.79 3.68 19.15
N GLU A 124 -4.52 2.57 19.29
CA GLU A 124 -4.96 1.74 18.17
C GLU A 124 -5.85 2.50 17.20
N LYS A 125 -6.89 3.17 17.70
CA LYS A 125 -7.79 3.96 16.86
C LYS A 125 -7.08 5.13 16.19
N THR A 126 -6.12 5.74 16.87
CA THR A 126 -5.32 6.84 16.31
C THR A 126 -4.38 6.35 15.21
N ALA A 127 -3.71 5.20 15.40
CA ALA A 127 -2.89 4.58 14.37
C ALA A 127 -3.71 4.25 13.10
N ASP A 128 -4.89 3.65 13.29
CA ASP A 128 -5.79 3.32 12.19
C ASP A 128 -6.27 4.58 11.44
N LEU A 129 -6.56 5.67 12.17
CA LEU A 129 -6.91 6.96 11.57
C LEU A 129 -5.74 7.58 10.78
N PHE A 130 -4.52 7.52 11.31
CA PHE A 130 -3.34 8.01 10.60
C PHE A 130 -3.09 7.25 9.30
N ASP A 131 -3.29 5.92 9.29
CA ASP A 131 -3.21 5.12 8.06
C ASP A 131 -4.27 5.53 7.02
N GLN A 132 -5.46 5.91 7.47
CA GLN A 132 -6.55 6.40 6.63
C GLN A 132 -6.30 7.82 6.13
N TYR A 133 -5.82 8.73 6.97
CA TYR A 133 -5.54 10.12 6.61
C TYR A 133 -4.52 10.21 5.49
N GLN A 134 -3.47 9.39 5.54
CA GLN A 134 -2.48 9.30 4.46
C GLN A 134 -3.07 8.92 3.09
N ILE A 135 -4.22 8.24 3.05
CA ILE A 135 -4.89 7.83 1.81
C ILE A 135 -5.98 8.82 1.40
N TYR A 136 -6.82 9.23 2.34
CA TYR A 136 -8.05 9.97 2.07
C TYR A 136 -7.92 11.48 2.32
N ARG A 137 -6.90 11.91 3.06
CA ARG A 137 -6.59 13.32 3.37
C ARG A 137 -5.07 13.59 3.26
N PRO A 138 -4.43 13.26 2.12
CA PRO A 138 -2.98 13.40 1.98
C PRO A 138 -2.52 14.86 2.18
N GLU A 139 -3.30 15.84 1.70
CA GLU A 139 -3.04 17.28 1.86
C GLU A 139 -2.86 17.67 3.33
N MET A 140 -3.71 17.15 4.23
CA MET A 140 -3.63 17.39 5.67
C MET A 140 -2.36 16.80 6.30
N ILE A 141 -1.95 15.61 5.85
CA ILE A 141 -0.70 15.00 6.31
C ILE A 141 0.52 15.79 5.80
N GLU A 142 0.47 16.28 4.57
CA GLU A 142 1.50 17.17 4.03
C GLU A 142 1.57 18.51 4.79
N GLU A 143 0.43 19.11 5.14
CA GLU A 143 0.37 20.29 6.00
C GLU A 143 1.04 20.03 7.36
N TRP A 144 0.67 18.95 8.06
CA TRP A 144 1.29 18.59 9.35
C TRP A 144 2.78 18.31 9.22
N ASN A 145 3.22 17.79 8.07
CA ASN A 145 4.64 17.55 7.78
C ASN A 145 5.44 18.85 7.58
N HIS A 146 4.79 19.92 7.14
CA HIS A 146 5.41 21.23 6.88
C HIS A 146 5.12 22.27 7.98
N GLU A 147 4.18 21.99 8.88
CA GLU A 147 3.78 22.87 9.96
C GLU A 147 4.95 23.17 10.90
N ARG A 148 5.27 24.47 11.00
CA ARG A 148 6.30 24.99 11.90
C ARG A 148 5.66 25.32 13.24
N GLY A 149 6.36 24.98 14.33
CA GLY A 149 5.85 25.16 15.69
C GLY A 149 5.12 23.92 16.20
N GLU A 150 4.50 24.03 17.37
CA GLU A 150 3.74 22.92 17.94
C GLU A 150 2.27 22.99 17.54
N PRO A 151 1.70 21.93 16.94
CA PRO A 151 0.30 21.95 16.51
C PRO A 151 -0.68 22.18 17.67
N GLU A 152 -1.76 22.90 17.41
CA GLU A 152 -2.87 23.12 18.35
C GLU A 152 -3.80 21.90 18.45
N GLU A 153 -3.85 21.07 17.41
CA GLU A 153 -4.63 19.84 17.38
C GLU A 153 -3.83 18.66 17.95
N TRP A 154 -4.45 17.87 18.83
CA TRP A 154 -3.79 16.73 19.48
C TRP A 154 -3.34 15.64 18.48
N GLN A 155 -4.08 15.45 17.40
CA GLN A 155 -3.73 14.47 16.35
C GLN A 155 -2.49 14.91 15.57
N ALA A 156 -2.46 16.17 15.12
CA ALA A 156 -1.31 16.76 14.46
C ALA A 156 -0.06 16.74 15.38
N PHE A 157 -0.25 17.05 16.67
CA PHE A 157 0.83 16.96 17.67
C PHE A 157 1.39 15.54 17.78
N LEU A 158 0.53 14.52 17.90
CA LEU A 158 0.99 13.12 17.98
C LEU A 158 1.66 12.66 16.69
N TRP A 159 1.13 13.04 15.53
CA TRP A 159 1.74 12.73 14.23
C TRP A 159 3.17 13.29 14.16
N LYS A 160 3.33 14.57 14.52
CA LYS A 160 4.63 15.24 14.53
C LYS A 160 5.60 14.60 15.53
N ARG A 161 5.17 14.35 16.76
CA ARG A 161 6.01 13.68 17.78
C ARG A 161 6.38 12.26 17.37
N ALA A 162 5.47 11.52 16.74
CA ALA A 162 5.76 10.19 16.21
C ALA A 162 6.82 10.26 15.11
N LYS A 163 6.74 11.27 14.22
CA LYS A 163 7.74 11.50 13.18
C LYS A 163 9.09 11.97 13.73
N GLU A 164 9.11 12.78 14.78
CA GLU A 164 10.34 13.18 15.48
C GLU A 164 11.03 11.99 16.15
N LYS A 165 10.26 11.09 16.78
CA LYS A 165 10.78 9.93 17.51
C LYS A 165 11.17 8.76 16.59
N ALA A 166 10.39 8.53 15.51
CA ALA A 166 10.67 7.48 14.53
C ALA A 166 11.58 7.94 13.38
N GLY A 167 11.68 9.24 13.11
CA GLY A 167 12.40 9.77 11.96
C GLY A 167 11.86 9.23 10.63
N ILE A 168 12.77 8.74 9.79
CA ILE A 168 12.46 8.15 8.47
C ILE A 168 11.72 6.81 8.62
N SER A 169 11.74 6.20 9.81
CA SER A 169 11.08 4.92 10.06
C SER A 169 9.56 5.00 10.10
N LEU A 170 8.94 6.18 10.24
CA LEU A 170 7.48 6.26 10.18
C LEU A 170 7.02 5.98 8.74
N PRO A 171 6.08 5.03 8.51
CA PRO A 171 5.63 4.67 7.16
C PRO A 171 4.69 5.75 6.60
N ASP A 172 5.27 6.88 6.18
CA ASP A 172 4.56 8.00 5.59
C ASP A 172 4.38 7.78 4.08
N LYS A 173 3.18 7.37 3.68
CA LYS A 173 2.81 7.07 2.29
C LYS A 173 2.98 8.28 1.36
N THR A 174 2.87 9.50 1.89
CA THR A 174 3.08 10.72 1.10
C THR A 174 4.55 10.83 0.68
N LEU A 175 5.47 10.61 1.62
CA LEU A 175 6.91 10.58 1.37
C LEU A 175 7.32 9.40 0.49
N ILE A 176 6.80 8.21 0.74
CA ILE A 176 7.07 7.02 -0.08
C ILE A 176 6.60 7.26 -1.52
N GLY A 177 5.38 7.79 -1.70
CA GLY A 177 4.85 8.11 -3.02
C GLY A 177 5.70 9.16 -3.76
N LYS A 178 6.16 10.20 -3.04
CA LYS A 178 7.08 11.20 -3.58
C LYS A 178 8.43 10.61 -3.99
N TYR A 179 9.01 9.76 -3.13
CA TYR A 179 10.27 9.08 -3.42
C TYR A 179 10.17 8.20 -4.66
N ILE A 180 9.07 7.46 -4.81
CA ILE A 180 8.81 6.64 -6.00
C ILE A 180 8.73 7.52 -7.24
N ARG A 181 7.93 8.60 -7.20
CA ARG A 181 7.80 9.56 -8.31
C ARG A 181 9.15 10.12 -8.75
N GLU A 182 9.94 10.61 -7.81
CA GLU A 182 11.25 11.19 -8.08
C GLU A 182 12.23 10.14 -8.61
N GLY A 183 12.23 8.93 -8.04
CA GLY A 183 13.05 7.81 -8.49
C GLY A 183 12.74 7.39 -9.92
N LEU A 184 11.46 7.35 -10.31
CA LEU A 184 11.03 6.99 -11.66
C LEU A 184 11.45 8.01 -12.75
N LEU A 185 11.75 9.25 -12.37
CA LEU A 185 12.27 10.25 -13.30
C LEU A 185 13.75 10.04 -13.66
N THR A 186 14.49 9.27 -12.86
CA THR A 186 15.92 8.98 -13.08
C THR A 186 16.13 7.77 -13.99
N LYS A 187 17.21 7.73 -14.77
CA LYS A 187 17.52 6.57 -15.63
C LYS A 187 17.82 5.32 -14.80
N GLU A 188 18.49 5.50 -13.67
CA GLU A 188 18.84 4.44 -12.73
C GLU A 188 17.58 3.81 -12.13
N GLY A 189 16.62 4.64 -11.70
CA GLY A 189 15.34 4.16 -11.17
C GLY A 189 14.50 3.44 -12.23
N GLN A 190 14.49 3.94 -13.46
CA GLN A 190 13.80 3.28 -14.59
C GLN A 190 14.39 1.90 -14.90
N GLN A 191 15.72 1.76 -14.88
CA GLN A 191 16.38 0.46 -15.04
C GLN A 191 16.12 -0.47 -13.86
N ALA A 192 16.04 0.09 -12.64
CA ALA A 192 15.77 -0.70 -11.44
C ALA A 192 14.37 -1.33 -11.45
N ILE A 193 13.34 -0.56 -11.84
CA ILE A 193 11.96 -1.06 -11.87
C ILE A 193 11.73 -2.06 -13.02
N GLN A 194 12.45 -1.94 -14.14
CA GLN A 194 12.39 -2.89 -15.27
C GLN A 194 12.82 -4.32 -14.91
N LYS A 195 13.39 -4.54 -13.72
CA LYS A 195 13.60 -5.89 -13.16
C LYS A 195 12.29 -6.62 -12.89
N ILE A 196 11.18 -5.89 -12.74
CA ILE A 196 9.84 -6.46 -12.69
C ILE A 196 9.35 -6.60 -14.13
N SER A 197 9.14 -7.85 -14.57
CA SER A 197 8.62 -8.10 -15.92
C SER A 197 7.18 -7.65 -16.08
N SER A 198 6.31 -8.08 -15.17
CA SER A 198 4.90 -7.71 -15.15
C SER A 198 4.31 -7.83 -13.75
N ILE A 199 3.21 -7.12 -13.51
CA ILE A 199 2.42 -7.22 -12.27
C ILE A 199 0.96 -7.52 -12.62
N HIS A 200 0.43 -8.59 -12.05
CA HIS A 200 -0.94 -9.03 -12.28
C HIS A 200 -1.81 -8.80 -11.04
N PHE A 201 -2.72 -7.84 -11.10
CA PHE A 201 -3.70 -7.56 -10.05
C PHE A 201 -4.93 -8.44 -10.29
N PHE A 202 -5.23 -9.37 -9.37
CA PHE A 202 -6.27 -10.38 -9.55
C PHE A 202 -7.37 -10.30 -8.50
N GLY A 203 -8.61 -10.15 -8.97
CA GLY A 203 -9.80 -10.22 -8.11
C GLY A 203 -9.85 -9.13 -7.05
N LEU A 204 -9.23 -7.97 -7.32
CA LEU A 204 -9.26 -6.83 -6.42
C LEU A 204 -10.54 -6.04 -6.63
N SER A 205 -11.33 -5.88 -5.57
CA SER A 205 -12.54 -5.06 -5.63
C SER A 205 -12.27 -3.58 -5.34
N ILE A 206 -11.17 -3.27 -4.65
CA ILE A 206 -10.87 -1.89 -4.22
C ILE A 206 -9.37 -1.64 -4.32
N LEU A 207 -9.01 -0.62 -5.11
CA LEU A 207 -7.71 0.05 -5.07
C LEU A 207 -7.94 1.51 -4.77
N THR A 208 -7.13 2.07 -3.89
CA THR A 208 -7.25 3.50 -3.54
C THR A 208 -6.65 4.36 -4.65
N ALA A 209 -7.07 5.63 -4.72
CA ALA A 209 -6.52 6.59 -5.69
C ALA A 209 -4.98 6.67 -5.61
N TYR A 210 -4.43 6.62 -4.39
CA TYR A 210 -2.99 6.53 -4.14
C TYR A 210 -2.31 5.37 -4.89
N HIS A 211 -2.89 4.17 -4.83
CA HIS A 211 -2.34 3.02 -5.56
C HIS A 211 -2.40 3.23 -7.06
N LEU A 212 -3.56 3.67 -7.57
CA LEU A 212 -3.76 3.84 -9.02
C LEU A 212 -2.81 4.90 -9.60
N GLN A 213 -2.56 6.00 -8.89
CA GLN A 213 -1.62 7.03 -9.31
C GLN A 213 -0.20 6.47 -9.46
N LEU A 214 0.34 5.85 -8.41
CA LEU A 214 1.70 5.29 -8.44
C LEU A 214 1.84 4.14 -9.45
N LEU A 215 0.82 3.30 -9.58
CA LEU A 215 0.82 2.23 -10.56
C LEU A 215 0.74 2.77 -11.99
N SER A 216 -0.04 3.84 -12.24
CA SER A 216 -0.10 4.48 -13.56
C SER A 216 1.26 5.09 -13.95
N GLU A 217 1.99 5.66 -13.00
CA GLU A 217 3.34 6.17 -13.24
C GLU A 217 4.32 5.04 -13.53
N ALA A 218 4.27 3.95 -12.75
CA ALA A 218 5.08 2.76 -12.95
C ALA A 218 4.75 2.03 -14.27
N ALA A 219 3.49 2.06 -14.73
CA ALA A 219 3.04 1.41 -15.97
C ALA A 219 3.75 1.94 -17.24
N ASN A 220 4.39 3.11 -17.16
CA ASN A 220 5.24 3.61 -18.24
C ASN A 220 6.52 2.77 -18.43
N TYR A 221 6.91 1.99 -17.41
CA TYR A 221 8.18 1.26 -17.35
C TYR A 221 8.02 -0.25 -17.12
N ILE A 222 6.87 -0.71 -16.65
CA ILE A 222 6.57 -2.13 -16.43
C ILE A 222 5.15 -2.46 -16.91
N ASP A 223 4.90 -3.70 -17.33
CA ASP A 223 3.56 -4.10 -17.75
C ASP A 223 2.67 -4.39 -16.54
N ILE A 224 1.50 -3.75 -16.49
CA ILE A 224 0.54 -3.91 -15.40
C ILE A 224 -0.79 -4.42 -15.94
N HIS A 225 -1.22 -5.56 -15.43
CA HIS A 225 -2.43 -6.26 -15.85
C HIS A 225 -3.45 -6.31 -14.71
N PHE A 226 -4.66 -5.81 -14.94
CA PHE A 226 -5.78 -5.91 -14.01
C PHE A 226 -6.77 -6.96 -14.48
N HIS A 227 -7.06 -7.93 -13.62
CA HIS A 227 -8.05 -8.98 -13.81
C HIS A 227 -9.21 -8.71 -12.85
N LEU A 228 -10.17 -7.90 -13.30
CA LEU A 228 -11.28 -7.41 -12.49
C LEU A 228 -12.50 -8.29 -12.67
N HIS A 229 -13.03 -8.76 -11.54
CA HIS A 229 -14.30 -9.45 -11.51
C HIS A 229 -15.42 -8.42 -11.55
N ASP A 230 -16.12 -8.37 -12.67
CA ASP A 230 -17.27 -7.49 -12.88
C ASP A 230 -18.53 -8.35 -13.02
N ALA A 231 -19.38 -8.30 -11.98
CA ALA A 231 -20.65 -9.01 -11.96
C ALA A 231 -21.68 -8.38 -12.92
N LEU A 232 -21.44 -7.16 -13.40
CA LEU A 232 -22.32 -6.39 -14.25
C LEU A 232 -21.61 -6.09 -15.59
N CYS A 233 -21.54 -7.08 -16.48
CA CYS A 233 -20.93 -6.96 -17.82
C CYS A 233 -21.53 -5.87 -18.76
N ASN A 234 -22.38 -4.97 -18.26
CA ASN A 234 -23.18 -4.01 -19.04
C ASN A 234 -22.76 -2.55 -18.89
N PHE A 235 -21.57 -2.23 -18.35
CA PHE A 235 -21.07 -0.84 -18.42
C PHE A 235 -20.61 -0.51 -19.86
N LYS A 236 -21.58 -0.28 -20.75
CA LYS A 236 -21.33 0.41 -22.01
C LYS A 236 -20.89 1.82 -21.64
N ARG A 237 -19.64 2.15 -21.95
CA ARG A 237 -19.12 3.51 -21.94
C ARG A 237 -20.03 4.35 -22.83
N THR A 238 -20.93 5.14 -22.24
CA THR A 238 -21.60 6.22 -22.95
C THR A 238 -20.54 7.28 -23.18
N GLU A 239 -20.01 7.30 -24.40
CA GLU A 239 -19.30 8.47 -24.92
C GLU A 239 -20.33 9.58 -25.15
N GLU A 240 -20.19 10.67 -24.40
CA GLU A 240 -20.63 12.01 -24.78
C GLU A 240 -19.43 12.96 -24.62
#